data_AF-A0AAW9LFI1-F1
#
_entry.id   AF-A0AAW9LFI1-F1
#
_cell.length_a   1.000
_cell.length_b   1.000
_cell.length_c   1.000
_cell.angle_alpha   90.00
_cell.angle_beta   90.00
_cell.angle_gamma   90.00
#
_symmetry.space_group_name_H-M   'P 1'
#
loop_
_entity.id
_entity.type
_entity.pdbx_description
1 polymer ?
#
loop_
_entity_poly.entity_id
_entity_poly.type
_entity_poly.pdbx_seq_one_letter_code
_entity_poly.pdbx_strand_id
1 'polypeptide(L)'
;MRKIHWKSSARRPGQLFVTELDTELDGSGDVSIALHGTARVDGLASAAASLATVALDAGYRVELVVPETEVASGSGQSHRSRLLSTLARTDGGEISGSARDRADVEVRPGSGGVAVVVHGEEFDFETLCRSGARDDGAPDGPRQRAGGAA
;
A
#
# COMPACT_ATOMS: atom_id res chain seq x y z
N MET A 1 -10.54 7.51 30.53
CA MET A 1 -10.26 6.14 30.03
C MET A 1 -11.55 5.50 29.57
N ARG A 2 -11.68 5.17 28.28
CA ARG A 2 -12.85 4.43 27.75
C ARG A 2 -12.38 3.08 27.22
N LYS A 3 -12.99 2.01 27.71
CA LYS A 3 -12.81 0.66 27.18
C LYS A 3 -13.70 0.50 25.96
N ILE A 4 -13.14 0.18 24.81
CA ILE A 4 -13.91 -0.23 23.64
C ILE A 4 -13.66 -1.73 23.46
N HIS A 5 -14.70 -2.52 23.67
CA HIS A 5 -14.71 -3.95 23.40
C HIS A 5 -14.99 -4.15 21.90
N TRP A 6 -13.99 -4.62 21.17
CA TRP A 6 -14.01 -4.84 19.72
C TRP A 6 -14.95 -5.97 19.24
N LYS A 7 -15.66 -6.66 20.14
CA LYS A 7 -16.53 -7.80 19.81
C LYS A 7 -17.93 -7.36 19.34
N SER A 8 -18.03 -6.35 18.48
CA SER A 8 -19.32 -5.92 17.88
C SER A 8 -19.24 -5.40 16.44
N SER A 9 -18.07 -5.22 15.81
CA SER A 9 -18.02 -4.66 14.45
C SER A 9 -18.26 -5.65 13.31
N ALA A 10 -18.59 -6.91 13.61
CA ALA A 10 -19.00 -7.88 12.59
C ALA A 10 -20.53 -7.99 12.53
N ARG A 11 -21.20 -7.15 11.73
CA ARG A 11 -22.47 -7.47 11.03
C ARG A 11 -22.99 -6.30 10.17
N ARG A 12 -22.90 -6.47 8.84
CA ARG A 12 -23.81 -6.02 7.75
C ARG A 12 -23.20 -5.08 6.67
N PRO A 13 -23.60 -5.28 5.40
CA PRO A 13 -22.86 -4.82 4.22
C PRO A 13 -23.24 -3.38 3.82
N GLY A 14 -22.31 -2.69 3.16
CA GLY A 14 -22.55 -1.36 2.56
C GLY A 14 -21.98 -0.18 3.34
N GLN A 15 -20.96 -0.39 4.19
CA GLN A 15 -20.33 0.67 4.98
C GLN A 15 -18.83 0.73 4.69
N LEU A 16 -18.39 1.98 4.49
CA LEU A 16 -17.05 2.50 4.28
C LEU A 16 -15.95 1.69 4.99
N PHE A 17 -14.99 1.19 4.23
CA PHE A 17 -13.70 0.75 4.76
C PHE A 17 -12.77 1.95 4.79
N VAL A 18 -12.88 2.75 5.84
CA VAL A 18 -11.79 3.61 6.30
C VAL A 18 -10.93 2.71 7.19
N THR A 19 -9.98 2.02 6.58
CA THR A 19 -8.76 1.67 7.33
C THR A 19 -7.91 2.92 7.25
N GLU A 20 -8.18 3.87 8.16
CA GLU A 20 -7.12 4.75 8.64
C GLU A 20 -6.02 3.80 9.10
N LEU A 21 -5.01 3.64 8.24
CA LEU A 21 -3.73 3.09 8.63
C LEU A 21 -3.31 3.90 9.85
N ASP A 22 -3.33 3.27 11.03
CA ASP A 22 -3.09 3.91 12.32
C ASP A 22 -2.02 5.00 12.19
N THR A 23 -2.44 6.25 12.36
CA THR A 23 -1.57 7.43 12.43
C THR A 23 -0.79 7.48 13.75
N GLU A 24 -0.50 6.30 14.32
CA GLU A 24 0.38 6.07 15.47
C GLU A 24 1.58 5.18 15.08
N LEU A 25 1.86 5.05 13.79
CA LEU A 25 3.14 4.55 13.29
C LEU A 25 4.07 5.74 13.15
N ASP A 26 4.83 6.04 14.21
CA ASP A 26 6.05 6.84 14.09
C ASP A 26 6.83 6.28 12.89
N GLY A 27 6.94 7.04 11.79
CA GLY A 27 7.50 6.63 10.49
C GLY A 27 8.96 6.18 10.56
N SER A 28 9.19 5.04 11.18
CA SER A 28 10.49 4.55 11.64
C SER A 28 10.61 3.02 11.59
N GLY A 29 9.61 2.32 11.03
CA GLY A 29 9.61 0.88 10.81
C GLY A 29 10.20 0.44 9.46
N ASP A 30 10.50 -0.85 9.35
CA ASP A 30 10.78 -1.53 8.08
C ASP A 30 9.49 -2.14 7.51
N VAL A 31 9.34 -2.14 6.19
CA VAL A 31 8.26 -2.80 5.44
C VAL A 31 8.89 -3.68 4.37
N SER A 32 8.56 -4.97 4.36
CA SER A 32 9.00 -5.92 3.32
C SER A 32 7.91 -6.13 2.27
N ILE A 33 8.25 -5.83 1.01
CA ILE A 33 7.38 -6.03 -0.15
C ILE A 33 7.92 -7.18 -0.99
N ALA A 34 7.10 -8.19 -1.24
CA ALA A 34 7.43 -9.29 -2.13
C ALA A 34 6.61 -9.20 -3.43
N LEU A 35 7.27 -9.22 -4.58
CA LEU A 35 6.62 -9.37 -5.89
C LEU A 35 6.88 -10.77 -6.42
N HIS A 36 5.83 -11.44 -6.89
CA HIS A 36 5.98 -12.71 -7.60
C HIS A 36 4.79 -12.97 -8.54
N GLY A 37 4.98 -13.89 -9.47
CA GLY A 37 4.05 -14.26 -10.53
C GLY A 37 4.61 -13.98 -11.92
N THR A 38 4.13 -14.73 -12.89
CA THR A 38 4.57 -14.67 -14.30
C THR A 38 3.56 -13.97 -15.22
N ALA A 39 2.39 -13.62 -14.70
CA ALA A 39 1.34 -12.95 -15.46
C ALA A 39 1.26 -11.47 -15.11
N ARG A 40 1.10 -10.63 -16.14
CA ARG A 40 0.93 -9.17 -16.00
C ARG A 40 2.07 -8.50 -15.24
N VAL A 41 3.30 -8.91 -15.54
CA VAL A 41 4.54 -8.48 -14.86
C VAL A 41 4.63 -6.97 -14.72
N ASP A 42 4.38 -6.21 -15.80
CA ASP A 42 4.38 -4.74 -15.74
C ASP A 42 3.36 -4.18 -14.73
N GLY A 43 2.19 -4.81 -14.64
CA GLY A 43 1.15 -4.44 -13.67
C GLY A 43 1.57 -4.75 -12.24
N LEU A 44 2.20 -5.92 -12.00
CA LEU A 44 2.75 -6.27 -10.70
C LEU A 44 3.86 -5.30 -10.29
N ALA A 45 4.79 -5.03 -11.21
CA ALA A 45 5.90 -4.11 -11.01
C ALA A 45 5.41 -2.69 -10.72
N SER A 46 4.40 -2.23 -11.45
CA SER A 46 3.78 -0.92 -11.21
C SER A 46 3.09 -0.86 -9.85
N ALA A 47 2.37 -1.92 -9.45
CA ALA A 47 1.71 -1.95 -8.15
C ALA A 47 2.72 -1.94 -6.99
N ALA A 48 3.76 -2.78 -7.07
CA ALA A 48 4.84 -2.79 -6.10
C ALA A 48 5.58 -1.44 -6.05
N ALA A 49 5.79 -0.78 -7.21
CA ALA A 49 6.43 0.53 -7.28
C ALA A 49 5.60 1.62 -6.58
N SER A 50 4.29 1.60 -6.76
CA SER A 50 3.37 2.50 -6.07
C SER A 50 3.39 2.27 -4.56
N LEU A 51 3.30 1.02 -4.11
CA LEU A 51 3.33 0.67 -2.68
C LEU A 51 4.66 1.05 -2.02
N ALA A 52 5.79 0.73 -2.66
CA ALA A 52 7.11 1.12 -2.18
C ALA A 52 7.27 2.64 -2.11
N THR A 53 6.71 3.37 -3.09
CA THR A 53 6.71 4.83 -3.09
C THR A 53 5.92 5.39 -1.91
N VAL A 54 4.68 4.92 -1.70
CA VAL A 54 3.82 5.37 -0.61
C VAL A 54 4.46 5.06 0.75
N ALA A 55 5.05 3.88 0.92
CA ALA A 55 5.74 3.51 2.15
C ALA A 55 6.95 4.42 2.43
N LEU A 56 7.79 4.70 1.42
CA LEU A 56 8.91 5.64 1.57
C LEU A 56 8.45 7.06 1.88
N ASP A 57 7.38 7.53 1.22
CA ASP A 57 6.82 8.87 1.43
C ASP A 57 6.19 8.99 2.83
N ALA A 58 5.70 7.88 3.40
CA ALA A 58 5.24 7.78 4.79
C ALA A 58 6.37 7.60 5.83
N GLY A 59 7.64 7.53 5.39
CA GLY A 59 8.82 7.47 6.26
C GLY A 59 9.33 6.07 6.58
N TYR A 60 8.71 5.01 6.05
CA TYR A 60 9.20 3.64 6.25
C TYR A 60 10.51 3.38 5.49
N ARG A 61 11.26 2.42 6.00
CA ARG A 61 12.33 1.76 5.25
C ARG A 61 11.73 0.59 4.49
N VAL A 62 12.09 0.43 3.21
CA VAL A 62 11.48 -0.58 2.34
C VAL A 62 12.50 -1.63 1.95
N GLU A 63 12.20 -2.89 2.24
CA GLU A 63 12.80 -4.07 1.64
C GLU A 63 11.96 -4.52 0.44
N LEU A 64 12.61 -5.01 -0.60
CA LEU A 64 11.93 -5.56 -1.78
C LEU A 64 12.52 -6.90 -2.16
N VAL A 65 11.66 -7.91 -2.28
CA VAL A 65 11.99 -9.23 -2.81
C VAL A 65 11.32 -9.41 -4.16
N VAL A 66 12.11 -9.72 -5.19
CA VAL A 66 11.63 -10.15 -6.51
C VAL A 66 12.28 -11.50 -6.87
N PRO A 67 11.77 -12.25 -7.85
CA PRO A 67 12.31 -13.58 -8.20
C PRO A 67 13.82 -13.61 -8.48
N GLU A 68 14.35 -12.52 -9.04
CA GLU A 68 15.73 -12.40 -9.52
C GLU A 68 16.67 -11.88 -8.42
N THR A 69 16.15 -11.11 -7.46
CA THR A 69 16.99 -10.42 -6.48
C THR A 69 16.23 -9.93 -5.26
N GLU A 70 16.99 -9.65 -4.21
CA GLU A 70 16.51 -9.02 -2.99
C GLU A 70 17.23 -7.67 -2.79
N VAL A 71 16.46 -6.64 -2.51
CA VAL A 71 16.93 -5.31 -2.17
C VAL A 71 16.67 -5.08 -0.68
N ALA A 72 17.75 -5.12 0.10
CA ALA A 72 17.69 -4.93 1.56
C ALA A 72 17.06 -3.59 1.98
N SER A 73 16.50 -3.54 3.19
CA SER A 73 15.77 -2.40 3.74
C SER A 73 16.56 -1.09 3.72
N GLY A 74 15.96 -0.06 3.12
CA GLY A 74 16.56 1.26 3.02
C GLY A 74 15.53 2.37 2.83
N SER A 75 16.01 3.62 2.79
CA SER A 75 15.18 4.81 2.60
C SER A 75 15.91 5.89 1.80
N GLY A 76 15.20 6.97 1.47
CA GLY A 76 15.75 8.12 0.73
C GLY A 76 15.79 7.93 -0.79
N GLN A 77 16.20 9.00 -1.50
CA GLN A 77 16.07 9.09 -2.96
C GLN A 77 16.89 8.03 -3.72
N SER A 78 18.13 7.76 -3.27
CA SER A 78 18.98 6.73 -3.89
C SER A 78 18.37 5.34 -3.77
N HIS A 79 17.74 5.05 -2.62
CA HIS A 79 17.05 3.78 -2.39
C HIS A 79 15.79 3.67 -3.22
N ARG A 80 14.98 4.74 -3.28
CA ARG A 80 13.82 4.83 -4.17
C ARG A 80 14.19 4.52 -5.61
N SER A 81 15.23 5.16 -6.14
CA SER A 81 15.72 4.90 -7.50
C SER A 81 16.16 3.45 -7.69
N ARG A 82 16.80 2.84 -6.69
CA ARG A 82 17.22 1.43 -6.73
C ARG A 82 16.01 0.49 -6.80
N LEU A 83 15.01 0.68 -5.94
CA LEU A 83 13.78 -0.12 -5.92
C LEU A 83 13.04 -0.03 -7.26
N LEU A 84 12.80 1.18 -7.75
CA LEU A 84 12.11 1.41 -9.03
C LEU A 84 12.89 0.82 -10.21
N SER A 85 14.21 0.92 -10.19
CA SER A 85 15.06 0.32 -11.22
C SER A 85 15.04 -1.20 -11.19
N THR A 86 14.98 -1.82 -10.01
CA THR A 86 14.82 -3.27 -9.87
C THR A 86 13.47 -3.72 -10.41
N LEU A 87 12.39 -3.04 -10.03
CA LEU A 87 11.03 -3.34 -10.50
C LEU A 87 10.88 -3.13 -12.01
N ALA A 88 11.48 -2.09 -12.58
CA ALA A 88 11.43 -1.83 -14.03
C ALA A 88 12.18 -2.88 -14.88
N ARG A 89 13.02 -3.71 -14.26
CA ARG A 89 13.77 -4.77 -14.92
C ARG A 89 13.31 -6.17 -14.54
N THR A 90 12.25 -6.31 -13.75
CA THR A 90 11.78 -7.64 -13.38
C THR A 90 11.04 -8.28 -14.55
N ASP A 91 11.36 -9.54 -14.83
CA ASP A 91 10.69 -10.36 -15.83
C ASP A 91 9.57 -11.23 -15.20
N GLY A 92 9.34 -11.08 -13.88
CA GLY A 92 8.43 -11.90 -13.12
C GLY A 92 8.97 -13.32 -12.88
N GLY A 93 8.20 -14.12 -12.13
CA GLY A 93 8.66 -15.43 -11.66
C GLY A 93 8.19 -15.73 -10.25
N GLU A 94 8.58 -16.89 -9.73
CA GLU A 94 8.19 -17.33 -8.39
C GLU A 94 9.30 -17.08 -7.37
N ILE A 95 8.90 -16.74 -6.14
CA ILE A 95 9.81 -16.66 -4.98
C ILE A 95 9.57 -17.85 -4.05
N SER A 96 10.50 -18.11 -3.11
CA SER A 96 10.31 -19.18 -2.12
C SER A 96 9.12 -18.90 -1.20
N GLY A 97 8.50 -19.97 -0.66
CA GLY A 97 7.45 -19.81 0.37
C GLY A 97 7.94 -19.04 1.59
N SER A 98 9.19 -19.28 2.02
CA SER A 98 9.82 -18.55 3.12
C SER A 98 10.08 -17.07 2.84
N ALA A 99 10.15 -16.64 1.58
CA ALA A 99 10.22 -15.23 1.23
C ALA A 99 8.83 -14.58 1.25
N ARG A 100 7.80 -15.30 0.77
CA ARG A 100 6.39 -14.87 0.89
C ARG A 100 5.97 -14.69 2.35
N ASP A 101 6.20 -15.70 3.19
CA ASP A 101 5.77 -15.71 4.59
C ASP A 101 6.40 -14.60 5.45
N ARG A 102 7.55 -14.03 5.01
CA ARG A 102 8.22 -12.91 5.70
C ARG A 102 7.77 -11.54 5.20
N ALA A 103 7.10 -11.48 4.06
CA ALA A 103 6.68 -10.22 3.47
C ALA A 103 5.49 -9.66 4.24
N ASP A 104 5.54 -8.37 4.56
CA ASP A 104 4.38 -7.66 5.09
C ASP A 104 3.33 -7.46 3.99
N VAL A 105 3.81 -7.28 2.76
CA VAL A 105 3.02 -7.04 1.56
C VAL A 105 3.44 -7.98 0.44
N GLU A 106 2.51 -8.76 -0.09
CA GLU A 106 2.72 -9.56 -1.30
C GLU A 106 1.99 -8.95 -2.49
N VAL A 107 2.66 -8.87 -3.64
CA VAL A 107 2.10 -8.42 -4.92
C VAL A 107 2.15 -9.59 -5.90
N ARG A 108 0.97 -10.06 -6.30
CA ARG A 108 0.83 -11.25 -7.14
C ARG A 108 -0.32 -11.16 -8.15
N PRO A 109 -0.38 -12.05 -9.15
CA PRO A 109 -1.55 -12.15 -10.02
C PRO A 109 -2.82 -12.43 -9.21
N GLY A 110 -3.87 -11.65 -9.48
CA GLY A 110 -5.22 -11.85 -8.96
C GLY A 110 -6.17 -12.37 -10.04
N SER A 111 -7.41 -12.69 -9.66
CA SER A 111 -8.42 -13.29 -10.54
C SER A 111 -8.82 -12.44 -11.75
N GLY A 112 -8.75 -11.11 -11.63
CA GLY A 112 -8.91 -10.15 -12.75
C GLY A 112 -7.80 -9.10 -12.79
N GLY A 113 -6.77 -9.30 -11.98
CA GLY A 113 -6.21 -8.22 -11.20
C GLY A 113 -4.71 -8.33 -10.94
N VAL A 114 -4.19 -7.27 -10.36
CA VAL A 114 -3.06 -7.39 -9.45
C VAL A 114 -3.66 -7.50 -8.06
N ALA A 115 -3.37 -8.59 -7.37
CA ALA A 115 -3.75 -8.78 -5.98
C ALA A 115 -2.60 -8.29 -5.10
N VAL A 116 -2.95 -7.51 -4.07
CA VAL A 116 -2.06 -7.07 -3.01
C VAL A 116 -2.52 -7.74 -1.73
N VAL A 117 -1.67 -8.55 -1.11
CA VAL A 117 -1.97 -9.19 0.17
C VAL A 117 -1.21 -8.46 1.26
N VAL A 118 -1.90 -7.96 2.28
CA VAL A 118 -1.30 -7.30 3.44
C VAL A 118 -1.71 -8.09 4.68
N HIS A 119 -0.73 -8.65 5.41
CA HIS A 119 -0.98 -9.51 6.58
C HIS A 119 -2.05 -10.59 6.35
N GLY A 120 -2.07 -11.18 5.15
CA GLY A 120 -3.01 -12.24 4.76
C GLY A 120 -4.38 -11.77 4.26
N GLU A 121 -4.67 -10.46 4.29
CA GLU A 121 -5.87 -9.89 3.68
C GLU A 121 -5.59 -9.48 2.23
N GLU A 122 -6.41 -9.95 1.29
CA GLU A 122 -6.23 -9.69 -0.14
C GLU A 122 -7.07 -8.49 -0.61
N PHE A 123 -6.43 -7.59 -1.34
CA PHE A 123 -7.00 -6.40 -1.95
C PHE A 123 -6.73 -6.39 -3.45
N ASP A 124 -7.69 -5.89 -4.23
CA ASP A 124 -7.47 -5.57 -5.64
C ASP A 124 -6.78 -4.21 -5.77
N PHE A 125 -5.65 -4.16 -6.49
CA PHE A 125 -4.82 -2.96 -6.59
C PHE A 125 -5.57 -1.79 -7.25
N GLU A 126 -6.38 -2.04 -8.28
CA GLU A 126 -7.11 -0.97 -8.98
C GLU A 126 -8.14 -0.31 -8.05
N THR A 127 -8.78 -1.13 -7.21
CA THR A 127 -9.72 -0.68 -6.18
C THR A 127 -9.03 0.18 -5.12
N LEU A 128 -7.81 -0.17 -4.70
CA LEU A 128 -6.99 0.64 -3.80
C LEU A 128 -6.69 2.02 -4.41
N CYS A 129 -6.20 2.06 -5.65
CA CYS A 129 -5.91 3.32 -6.36
C CYS A 129 -7.15 4.21 -6.51
N ARG A 130 -8.31 3.62 -6.81
CA ARG A 130 -9.57 4.37 -6.98
C ARG A 130 -10.10 4.93 -5.66
N SER A 131 -9.85 4.25 -4.55
CA SER A 131 -10.31 4.67 -3.22
C SER A 131 -9.48 5.84 -2.69
N GLY A 132 -8.15 5.81 -2.88
CA GLY A 132 -7.27 6.92 -2.50
C GLY A 132 -7.55 8.21 -3.28
N ALA A 133 -7.83 8.11 -4.59
CA ALA A 133 -8.09 9.28 -5.43
C ALA A 133 -9.39 10.06 -5.09
N ARG A 134 -10.29 9.48 -4.29
CA ARG A 134 -11.55 10.14 -3.89
C ARG A 134 -11.39 10.99 -2.62
N ASP A 135 -10.31 10.80 -1.87
CA ASP A 135 -10.06 11.49 -0.60
C ASP A 135 -9.15 12.74 -0.76
N ASP A 136 -8.61 12.96 -1.96
CA ASP A 136 -7.90 14.19 -2.33
C ASP A 136 -8.87 15.36 -2.58
N GLY A 137 -9.48 15.85 -1.49
CA GLY A 137 -9.89 17.24 -1.25
C GLY A 137 -10.65 17.99 -2.36
N ALA A 138 -11.99 17.99 -2.28
CA ALA A 138 -12.74 19.20 -2.61
C ALA A 138 -12.55 20.21 -1.46
N PRO A 139 -11.99 21.43 -1.70
CA PRO A 139 -11.90 22.42 -0.64
C PRO A 139 -13.30 22.91 -0.25
N ASP A 140 -13.71 22.63 0.99
CA ASP A 140 -14.86 23.29 1.61
C ASP A 140 -14.49 24.76 1.85
N GLY A 141 -14.78 25.59 0.84
CA GLY A 141 -14.52 27.02 0.86
C GLY A 141 -15.28 27.69 2.01
N PRO A 142 -14.68 28.65 2.73
CA PRO A 142 -15.27 29.20 3.94
C PRO A 142 -16.57 29.94 3.61
N ARG A 143 -17.66 29.55 4.30
CA ARG A 143 -18.91 30.30 4.33
C ARG A 143 -18.63 31.69 4.94
N GLN A 144 -18.45 32.69 4.09
CA GLN A 144 -18.47 34.08 4.54
C GLN A 144 -19.87 34.39 5.09
N ARG A 145 -19.95 34.54 6.41
CA ARG A 145 -21.01 35.33 7.05
C ARG A 145 -20.76 36.79 6.69
N ALA A 146 -21.51 37.30 5.71
CA ALA A 146 -21.74 38.73 5.60
C ALA A 146 -22.82 39.10 6.62
N GLY A 147 -22.39 39.67 7.75
CA GLY A 147 -23.24 40.56 8.53
C GLY A 147 -23.15 41.97 7.95
N GLY A 148 -24.24 42.74 8.01
CA GLY A 148 -24.17 44.19 7.82
C GLY A 148 -25.46 44.88 7.39
N ALA A 149 -26.18 45.42 8.37
CA ALA A 149 -26.89 46.71 8.42
C ALA A 149 -27.94 47.09 7.35
N ALA A 150 -29.18 47.29 7.84
CA ALA A 150 -29.85 48.59 7.86
C ALA A 150 -30.91 48.61 8.97
#